data_AF-E1ZPR7-F1
#
_entry.id   AF-E1ZPR7-F1
#
_cell.length_a   1.000
_cell.length_b   1.000
_cell.length_c   1.000
_cell.angle_alpha   90.00
_cell.angle_beta   90.00
_cell.angle_gamma   90.00
#
_symmetry.space_group_name_H-M   'P 1'
#
loop_
_entity.id
_entity.type
_entity.pdbx_description
1 polymer ?
#
loop_
_entity_poly.entity_id
_entity_poly.type
_entity_poly.pdbx_seq_one_letter_code
_entity_poly.pdbx_strand_id
1 'polypeptide(L)'
;MPMHVPTLAIFHKLQADPTVADSDGSVLAEFEAAPWLLPPRTKALKYVGVHALDRLLELRSAPVGNYSKAIAFLTFNNRFAQMAQNCIYSMVKFGGVRNYIVGTWSSEDLEACADLNLPCADISSFLPEPLDHAPNAGDYGTHDYNVICWVRPAVIAHMLEQGFAVLNTDSDIVFTFKPVWASYMKLIERSQADAAFQREEPVNGGNFVILPRPATVKMVREWAAFAKEAIKAGQHDQEWAKRFQGTRFLVCKDKETCRAGRQQISRENKTDTHPLLQTYNTQFLHYYNDGCALARGGNLPPLDLCDPAIFYLHPICTGYSGKQPLFQGQGTWFLADCVPRNGTVSQVAACQPARWRDPGMEAAMHNCAEFRLGLDLERQPQRVKAAQAA
;
A
#
# COMPACT_ATOMS: atom_id res chain seq x y z
N MET A 1 4.76 12.64 11.10
CA MET A 1 5.99 12.88 11.88
C MET A 1 7.09 13.19 10.88
N PRO A 2 7.89 14.26 11.07
CA PRO A 2 9.02 14.52 10.19
C PRO A 2 10.02 13.38 10.33
N MET A 3 10.28 12.68 9.23
CA MET A 3 11.34 11.67 9.16
C MET A 3 12.59 12.28 8.55
N HIS A 4 13.75 11.71 8.90
CA HIS A 4 14.98 12.02 8.19
C HIS A 4 14.78 11.68 6.71
N VAL A 5 15.30 12.56 5.87
CA VAL A 5 15.20 12.45 4.43
C VAL A 5 16.62 12.33 3.93
N PRO A 6 16.90 11.41 2.98
CA PRO A 6 18.25 11.27 2.47
C PRO A 6 18.71 12.59 1.86
N THR A 7 19.85 13.06 2.35
CA THR A 7 20.51 14.26 1.87
C THR A 7 21.46 13.90 0.74
N LEU A 8 21.58 14.79 -0.25
CA LEU A 8 22.50 14.58 -1.36
C LEU A 8 23.96 14.44 -0.86
N ALA A 9 24.31 15.16 0.21
CA ALA A 9 25.64 15.09 0.83
C ALA A 9 25.96 13.70 1.40
N ILE A 10 25.04 13.10 2.17
CA ILE A 10 25.26 11.77 2.74
C ILE A 10 25.18 10.71 1.64
N PHE A 11 24.32 10.89 0.63
CA PHE A 11 24.32 10.02 -0.54
C PHE A 11 25.67 10.02 -1.26
N HIS A 12 26.26 11.20 -1.52
CA HIS A 12 27.60 11.28 -2.13
C HIS A 12 28.67 10.64 -1.25
N LYS A 13 28.59 10.82 0.08
CA LYS A 13 29.49 10.16 1.03
C LYS A 13 29.37 8.62 0.91
N LEU A 14 28.16 8.08 0.82
CA LEU A 14 27.91 6.65 0.64
C LEU A 14 28.42 6.12 -0.71
N GLN A 15 28.30 6.90 -1.79
CA GLN A 15 28.85 6.49 -3.09
C GLN A 15 30.37 6.48 -3.07
N ALA A 16 31.01 7.39 -2.34
CA ALA A 16 32.46 7.43 -2.19
C ALA A 16 32.98 6.34 -1.24
N ASP A 17 32.23 6.01 -0.18
CA ASP A 17 32.58 4.97 0.79
C ASP A 17 31.32 4.19 1.24
N PRO A 18 31.07 3.02 0.62
CA PRO A 18 29.95 2.15 0.99
C PRO A 18 29.97 1.67 2.45
N THR A 19 31.15 1.60 3.08
CA THR A 19 31.30 1.05 4.45
C THR A 19 30.69 1.96 5.52
N VAL A 20 30.43 3.21 5.18
CA VAL A 20 29.73 4.17 6.06
C VAL A 20 28.37 3.64 6.50
N ALA A 21 27.64 2.93 5.62
CA ALA A 21 26.35 2.34 5.96
C ALA A 21 26.43 1.26 7.05
N ASP A 22 27.57 0.57 7.16
CA ASP A 22 27.79 -0.50 8.14
C ASP A 22 28.25 0.06 9.51
N SER A 23 28.88 1.23 9.51
CA SER A 23 29.47 1.83 10.72
C SER A 23 28.59 2.89 11.40
N ASP A 24 27.63 3.49 10.67
CA ASP A 24 26.83 4.62 11.15
C ASP A 24 25.32 4.35 11.04
N GLY A 25 24.70 3.96 12.15
CA GLY A 25 23.26 3.69 12.22
C GLY A 25 22.38 4.91 11.89
N SER A 26 22.90 6.15 12.02
CA SER A 26 22.14 7.34 11.65
C SER A 26 21.93 7.45 10.14
N VAL A 27 22.90 6.95 9.35
CA VAL A 27 22.81 6.88 7.90
C VAL A 27 21.69 5.92 7.49
N LEU A 28 21.59 4.74 8.10
CA LEU A 28 20.51 3.79 7.79
C LEU A 28 19.12 4.38 8.05
N ALA A 29 18.95 5.11 9.16
CA ALA A 29 17.69 5.77 9.49
C ALA A 29 17.31 6.86 8.48
N GLU A 30 18.30 7.57 7.94
CA GLU A 30 18.10 8.60 6.92
C GLU A 30 17.62 8.04 5.58
N PHE A 31 18.04 6.82 5.22
CA PHE A 31 17.64 6.15 3.98
C PHE A 31 16.44 5.21 4.15
N GLU A 32 15.75 5.19 5.29
CA GLU A 32 14.64 4.26 5.55
C GLU A 32 13.50 4.38 4.51
N ALA A 33 13.23 5.57 4.01
CA ALA A 33 12.21 5.80 2.96
C ALA A 33 12.70 5.53 1.53
N ALA A 34 14.00 5.35 1.33
CA ALA A 34 14.62 5.10 0.03
C ALA A 34 15.82 4.13 0.17
N PRO A 35 15.60 2.90 0.68
CA PRO A 35 16.69 1.98 0.99
C PRO A 35 17.48 1.54 -0.26
N TRP A 36 16.88 1.67 -1.45
CA TRP A 36 17.53 1.41 -2.73
C TRP A 36 18.66 2.38 -3.08
N LEU A 37 18.88 3.43 -2.29
CA LEU A 37 20.02 4.35 -2.43
C LEU A 37 21.24 3.90 -1.60
N LEU A 38 21.05 3.06 -0.58
CA LEU A 38 22.15 2.39 0.13
C LEU A 38 22.84 1.38 -0.78
N PRO A 39 24.14 1.08 -0.62
CA PRO A 39 24.81 0.02 -1.40
C PRO A 39 23.95 -1.24 -1.57
N PRO A 40 23.85 -1.85 -2.76
CA PRO A 40 23.01 -3.04 -2.93
C PRO A 40 23.38 -4.11 -1.92
N ARG A 41 22.37 -4.74 -1.31
CA ARG A 41 22.53 -5.78 -0.26
C ARG A 41 23.33 -5.30 0.95
N THR A 42 23.02 -4.09 1.43
CA THR A 42 23.67 -3.47 2.61
C THR A 42 23.51 -4.36 3.84
N LYS A 43 24.62 -4.91 4.36
CA LYS A 43 24.63 -5.90 5.44
C LYS A 43 24.11 -5.38 6.77
N ALA A 44 24.19 -4.07 6.99
CA ALA A 44 23.67 -3.44 8.20
C ALA A 44 22.14 -3.54 8.35
N LEU A 45 21.42 -3.81 7.24
CA LEU A 45 19.99 -4.03 7.26
C LEU A 45 19.67 -5.46 7.74
N LYS A 46 19.00 -5.57 8.88
CA LYS A 46 18.73 -6.86 9.56
C LYS A 46 17.94 -7.90 8.75
N TYR A 47 17.28 -7.47 7.68
CA TYR A 47 16.45 -8.32 6.82
C TYR A 47 17.17 -8.74 5.53
N VAL A 48 18.39 -8.27 5.26
CA VAL A 48 19.11 -8.63 4.03
C VAL A 48 19.42 -10.12 4.02
N GLY A 49 19.11 -10.77 2.91
CA GLY A 49 19.24 -12.22 2.71
C GLY A 49 18.17 -13.07 3.44
N VAL A 50 17.22 -12.45 4.13
CA VAL A 50 16.09 -13.14 4.75
C VAL A 50 14.90 -13.07 3.81
N HIS A 51 14.55 -14.18 3.19
CA HIS A 51 13.43 -14.24 2.22
C HIS A 51 12.24 -15.08 2.69
N ALA A 52 12.40 -15.85 3.77
CA ALA A 52 11.28 -16.58 4.38
C ALA A 52 10.27 -15.60 4.99
N LEU A 53 9.00 -15.68 4.56
CA LEU A 53 7.93 -14.79 4.98
C LEU A 53 7.82 -14.65 6.51
N ASP A 54 7.72 -15.75 7.23
CA ASP A 54 7.53 -15.74 8.70
C ASP A 54 8.69 -15.05 9.43
N ARG A 55 9.92 -15.29 8.97
CA ARG A 55 11.09 -14.66 9.57
C ARG A 55 11.14 -13.16 9.30
N LEU A 56 10.72 -12.71 8.12
CA LEU A 56 10.59 -11.29 7.82
C LEU A 56 9.48 -10.62 8.63
N LEU A 57 8.35 -11.29 8.81
CA LEU A 57 7.26 -10.80 9.66
C LEU A 57 7.74 -10.56 11.09
N GLU A 58 8.52 -11.48 11.68
CA GLU A 58 9.15 -11.29 12.99
C GLU A 58 10.11 -10.10 13.03
N LEU A 59 10.94 -9.94 11.98
CA LEU A 59 11.95 -8.87 11.91
C LEU A 59 11.37 -7.48 11.68
N ARG A 60 10.25 -7.38 10.96
CA ARG A 60 9.71 -6.12 10.44
C ARG A 60 8.41 -5.67 11.09
N SER A 61 7.68 -6.57 11.73
CA SER A 61 6.45 -6.15 12.41
C SER A 61 6.73 -5.25 13.60
N ALA A 62 5.74 -4.43 13.93
CA ALA A 62 5.78 -3.54 15.08
C ALA A 62 4.38 -3.44 15.70
N PRO A 63 4.27 -3.05 16.99
CA PRO A 63 2.99 -2.76 17.60
C PRO A 63 2.31 -1.55 16.95
N VAL A 64 0.99 -1.65 16.75
CA VAL A 64 0.14 -0.55 16.25
C VAL A 64 -1.20 -0.60 16.98
N GLY A 65 -1.57 0.51 17.63
CA GLY A 65 -2.79 0.56 18.45
C GLY A 65 -2.77 -0.52 19.54
N ASN A 66 -3.79 -1.38 19.56
CA ASN A 66 -3.90 -2.49 20.51
C ASN A 66 -3.31 -3.82 20.00
N TYR A 67 -2.67 -3.82 18.83
CA TYR A 67 -2.11 -5.02 18.22
C TYR A 67 -0.59 -5.04 18.43
N SER A 68 -0.08 -6.11 19.04
CA SER A 68 1.37 -6.29 19.28
C SER A 68 2.14 -6.56 17.99
N LYS A 69 1.46 -7.05 16.96
CA LYS A 69 2.02 -7.35 15.64
C LYS A 69 1.18 -6.66 14.57
N ALA A 70 1.79 -5.74 13.83
CA ALA A 70 1.22 -5.16 12.64
C ALA A 70 2.28 -5.09 11.53
N ILE A 71 1.84 -5.23 10.28
CA ILE A 71 2.71 -5.19 9.11
C ILE A 71 1.98 -4.59 7.91
N ALA A 72 2.69 -3.79 7.12
CA ALA A 72 2.25 -3.38 5.80
C ALA A 72 2.81 -4.35 4.74
N PHE A 73 1.96 -4.74 3.81
CA PHE A 73 2.28 -5.69 2.76
C PHE A 73 1.95 -5.08 1.40
N LEU A 74 2.89 -5.23 0.47
CA LEU A 74 2.72 -4.89 -0.93
C LEU A 74 3.40 -5.94 -1.79
N THR A 75 2.90 -6.11 -3.01
CA THR A 75 3.44 -7.01 -4.01
C THR A 75 4.43 -6.27 -4.91
N PHE A 76 5.51 -6.94 -5.31
CA PHE A 76 6.54 -6.37 -6.17
C PHE A 76 6.89 -7.28 -7.32
N ASN A 77 7.11 -6.65 -8.46
CA ASN A 77 7.84 -7.21 -9.57
C ASN A 77 8.70 -6.10 -10.20
N ASN A 78 9.71 -6.49 -10.98
CA ASN A 78 10.67 -5.56 -11.56
C ASN A 78 10.03 -4.54 -12.51
N ARG A 79 9.00 -4.94 -13.27
CA ARG A 79 8.29 -4.05 -14.22
C ARG A 79 7.62 -2.85 -13.52
N PHE A 80 7.23 -3.02 -12.26
CA PHE A 80 6.56 -2.01 -11.45
C PHE A 80 7.51 -1.33 -10.44
N ALA A 81 8.83 -1.54 -10.55
CA ALA A 81 9.80 -1.11 -9.54
C ALA A 81 9.78 0.41 -9.24
N GLN A 82 9.67 1.27 -10.25
CA GLN A 82 9.64 2.73 -10.04
C GLN A 82 8.37 3.16 -9.29
N MET A 83 7.24 2.54 -9.64
CA MET A 83 5.96 2.81 -9.00
C MET A 83 5.97 2.34 -7.55
N ALA A 84 6.46 1.11 -7.30
CA ALA A 84 6.66 0.58 -5.96
C ALA A 84 7.59 1.47 -5.12
N GLN A 85 8.68 1.97 -5.69
CA GLN A 85 9.54 2.95 -5.02
C GLN A 85 8.79 4.23 -4.64
N ASN A 86 7.92 4.76 -5.49
CA ASN A 86 7.16 5.99 -5.17
C ASN A 86 6.11 5.72 -4.07
N CYS A 87 5.46 4.56 -4.12
CA CYS A 87 4.55 4.08 -3.08
C CYS A 87 5.29 3.93 -1.75
N ILE A 88 6.39 3.18 -1.71
CA ILE A 88 7.21 2.98 -0.50
C ILE A 88 7.75 4.30 0.02
N TYR A 89 8.31 5.15 -0.84
CA TYR A 89 8.84 6.45 -0.43
C TYR A 89 7.76 7.29 0.26
N SER A 90 6.59 7.41 -0.35
CA SER A 90 5.49 8.19 0.22
C SER A 90 4.88 7.54 1.47
N MET A 91 4.68 6.23 1.47
CA MET A 91 4.13 5.46 2.59
C MET A 91 5.04 5.53 3.83
N VAL A 92 6.35 5.37 3.62
CA VAL A 92 7.35 5.47 4.68
C VAL A 92 7.46 6.93 5.09
N LYS A 93 7.90 7.82 4.20
CA LYS A 93 8.21 9.23 4.50
C LYS A 93 7.03 10.03 5.04
N PHE A 94 5.92 10.02 4.33
CA PHE A 94 4.77 10.88 4.60
C PHE A 94 3.72 10.14 5.44
N GLY A 95 3.55 8.83 5.17
CA GLY A 95 2.64 7.97 5.91
C GLY A 95 3.16 7.51 7.27
N GLY A 96 4.47 7.55 7.49
CA GLY A 96 5.13 7.10 8.73
C GLY A 96 5.12 5.58 8.92
N VAL A 97 4.92 4.79 7.86
CA VAL A 97 4.90 3.32 7.93
C VAL A 97 6.32 2.79 7.87
N ARG A 98 6.79 2.17 8.96
CA ARG A 98 8.15 1.57 9.03
C ARG A 98 8.14 0.05 9.00
N ASN A 99 7.05 -0.54 9.47
CA ASN A 99 6.81 -1.97 9.53
C ASN A 99 6.20 -2.46 8.22
N TYR A 100 7.02 -2.65 7.17
CA TYR A 100 6.55 -3.19 5.90
C TYR A 100 7.44 -4.33 5.39
N ILE A 101 6.83 -5.21 4.58
CA ILE A 101 7.48 -6.23 3.78
C ILE A 101 6.96 -6.18 2.35
N VAL A 102 7.73 -6.75 1.43
CA VAL A 102 7.41 -6.77 0.00
C VAL A 102 7.40 -8.21 -0.48
N GLY A 103 6.28 -8.67 -1.03
CA GLY A 103 6.13 -10.03 -1.54
C GLY A 103 6.50 -10.14 -3.02
N THR A 104 7.32 -11.13 -3.37
CA THR A 104 7.73 -11.46 -4.75
C THR A 104 7.43 -12.94 -5.05
N TRP A 105 7.11 -13.28 -6.29
CA TRP A 105 6.69 -14.64 -6.68
C TRP A 105 7.54 -15.28 -7.78
N SER A 106 8.64 -14.63 -8.17
CA SER A 106 9.66 -15.19 -9.08
C SER A 106 11.06 -14.94 -8.51
N SER A 107 12.03 -15.74 -8.94
CA SER A 107 13.44 -15.54 -8.58
C SER A 107 13.97 -14.20 -9.05
N GLU A 108 13.56 -13.77 -10.24
CA GLU A 108 13.96 -12.53 -10.90
C GLU A 108 13.43 -11.31 -10.14
N ASP A 109 12.17 -11.36 -9.72
CA ASP A 109 11.55 -10.30 -8.91
C ASP A 109 12.13 -10.26 -7.50
N LEU A 110 12.43 -11.41 -6.90
CA LEU A 110 13.09 -11.49 -5.60
C LEU A 110 14.50 -10.87 -5.66
N GLU A 111 15.25 -11.16 -6.72
CA GLU A 111 16.59 -10.59 -6.95
C GLU A 111 16.53 -9.07 -7.14
N ALA A 112 15.60 -8.58 -7.96
CA ALA A 112 15.37 -7.15 -8.15
C ALA A 112 14.95 -6.45 -6.84
N CYS A 113 14.08 -7.08 -6.06
CA CYS A 113 13.67 -6.56 -4.77
C CYS A 113 14.86 -6.48 -3.79
N ALA A 114 15.71 -7.52 -3.75
CA ALA A 114 16.88 -7.57 -2.87
C ALA A 114 17.96 -6.54 -3.28
N ASP A 115 18.15 -6.33 -4.57
CA ASP A 115 19.05 -5.29 -5.12
C ASP A 115 18.60 -3.87 -4.74
N LEU A 116 17.30 -3.65 -4.54
CA LEU A 116 16.72 -2.41 -4.00
C LEU A 116 16.78 -2.30 -2.47
N ASN A 117 17.45 -3.24 -1.77
CA ASN A 117 17.49 -3.31 -0.31
C ASN A 117 16.09 -3.31 0.33
N LEU A 118 15.09 -3.91 -0.31
CA LEU A 118 13.75 -4.02 0.27
C LEU A 118 13.66 -5.26 1.19
N PRO A 119 12.73 -5.27 2.17
CA PRO A 119 12.44 -6.45 2.99
C PRO A 119 11.61 -7.48 2.20
N CYS A 120 12.28 -8.23 1.33
CA CYS A 120 11.68 -9.07 0.28
C CYS A 120 11.35 -10.49 0.74
N ALA A 121 10.06 -10.84 0.78
CA ALA A 121 9.58 -12.18 1.04
C ALA A 121 9.34 -12.94 -0.27
N ASP A 122 9.88 -14.15 -0.36
CA ASP A 122 9.46 -15.11 -1.38
C ASP A 122 8.08 -15.67 -1.00
N ILE A 123 7.08 -15.34 -1.82
CA ILE A 123 5.70 -15.78 -1.66
C ILE A 123 5.26 -16.71 -2.80
N SER A 124 6.19 -17.25 -3.58
CA SER A 124 5.90 -18.16 -4.69
C SER A 124 5.10 -19.40 -4.25
N SER A 125 5.30 -19.88 -3.01
CA SER A 125 4.53 -20.99 -2.45
C SER A 125 3.04 -20.69 -2.22
N PHE A 126 2.63 -19.41 -2.27
CA PHE A 126 1.24 -18.99 -2.15
C PHE A 126 0.54 -18.81 -3.50
N LEU A 127 1.24 -19.02 -4.63
CA LEU A 127 0.63 -18.97 -5.94
C LEU A 127 -0.47 -20.06 -6.03
N PRO A 128 -1.71 -19.69 -6.40
CA PRO A 128 -2.81 -20.65 -6.48
C PRO A 128 -2.66 -21.63 -7.66
N GLU A 129 -1.96 -21.20 -8.71
CA GLU A 129 -1.65 -21.95 -9.92
C GLU A 129 -0.26 -21.52 -10.45
N PRO A 130 0.45 -22.34 -11.25
CA PRO A 130 1.69 -21.93 -11.91
C PRO A 130 1.46 -20.73 -12.85
N LEU A 131 2.50 -19.93 -13.08
CA LEU A 131 2.46 -18.86 -14.08
C LEU A 131 2.77 -19.41 -15.47
N ASP A 132 2.12 -18.86 -16.50
CA ASP A 132 2.31 -19.24 -17.91
C ASP A 132 3.54 -18.57 -18.54
N HIS A 133 3.99 -17.43 -17.98
CA HIS A 133 5.13 -16.66 -18.47
C HIS A 133 5.00 -16.22 -19.95
N ALA A 134 3.77 -15.97 -20.40
CA ALA A 134 3.52 -15.42 -21.73
C ALA A 134 4.17 -14.03 -21.90
N PRO A 135 4.44 -13.55 -23.13
CA PRO A 135 5.04 -12.23 -23.34
C PRO A 135 4.26 -11.06 -22.73
N ASN A 136 2.95 -11.22 -22.57
CA ASN A 136 2.04 -10.26 -21.92
C ASN A 136 1.72 -10.63 -20.46
N ALA A 137 2.45 -11.57 -19.85
CA ALA A 137 2.24 -11.99 -18.47
C ALA A 137 2.17 -10.81 -17.51
N GLY A 138 1.13 -10.77 -16.68
CA GLY A 138 0.89 -9.70 -15.72
C GLY A 138 0.16 -8.47 -16.29
N ASP A 139 -0.12 -8.41 -17.60
CA ASP A 139 -1.04 -7.41 -18.14
C ASP A 139 -2.48 -7.70 -17.69
N TYR A 140 -3.27 -6.64 -17.49
CA TYR A 140 -4.67 -6.76 -17.09
C TYR A 140 -5.44 -7.75 -17.98
N GLY A 141 -6.17 -8.67 -17.34
CA GLY A 141 -6.98 -9.67 -18.02
C GLY A 141 -6.21 -10.89 -18.54
N THR A 142 -4.90 -10.99 -18.29
CA THR A 142 -4.12 -12.21 -18.57
C THR A 142 -4.26 -13.24 -17.45
N HIS A 143 -3.92 -14.49 -17.74
CA HIS A 143 -3.88 -15.56 -16.74
C HIS A 143 -2.98 -15.19 -15.56
N ASP A 144 -1.72 -14.85 -15.85
CA ASP A 144 -0.73 -14.51 -14.82
C ASP A 144 -1.14 -13.28 -14.00
N TYR A 145 -1.79 -12.28 -14.60
CA TYR A 145 -2.39 -11.17 -13.85
C TYR A 145 -3.41 -11.67 -12.81
N ASN A 146 -4.32 -12.56 -13.21
CA ASN A 146 -5.30 -13.13 -12.29
C ASN A 146 -4.62 -13.96 -11.19
N VAL A 147 -3.68 -14.86 -11.54
CA VAL A 147 -2.93 -15.66 -10.57
C VAL A 147 -2.22 -14.77 -9.53
N ILE A 148 -1.55 -13.72 -10.00
CA ILE A 148 -0.84 -12.76 -9.14
C ILE A 148 -1.81 -11.98 -8.25
N CYS A 149 -2.95 -11.51 -8.77
CA CYS A 149 -3.98 -10.87 -7.93
C CYS A 149 -4.46 -11.79 -6.79
N TRP A 150 -4.56 -13.10 -7.05
CA TRP A 150 -5.00 -14.10 -6.09
C TRP A 150 -3.94 -14.55 -5.07
N VAL A 151 -2.64 -14.24 -5.27
CA VAL A 151 -1.59 -14.52 -4.27
C VAL A 151 -1.83 -13.75 -2.97
N ARG A 152 -2.35 -12.53 -3.08
CA ARG A 152 -2.49 -11.59 -1.96
C ARG A 152 -3.46 -12.09 -0.89
N PRO A 153 -4.71 -12.51 -1.19
CA PRO A 153 -5.59 -13.11 -0.19
C PRO A 153 -4.94 -14.30 0.55
N ALA A 154 -4.20 -15.17 -0.14
CA ALA A 154 -3.55 -16.33 0.47
C ALA A 154 -2.46 -15.92 1.47
N VAL A 155 -1.59 -14.98 1.10
CA VAL A 155 -0.56 -14.45 2.00
C VAL A 155 -1.19 -13.71 3.19
N ILE A 156 -2.23 -12.89 2.96
CA ILE A 156 -2.90 -12.15 4.04
C ILE A 156 -3.61 -13.10 5.00
N ALA A 157 -4.24 -14.17 4.52
CA ALA A 157 -4.82 -15.21 5.39
C ALA A 157 -3.76 -15.78 6.35
N HIS A 158 -2.59 -16.14 5.83
CA HIS A 158 -1.46 -16.64 6.61
C HIS A 158 -0.98 -15.64 7.67
N MET A 159 -0.87 -14.36 7.32
CA MET A 159 -0.51 -13.30 8.29
C MET A 159 -1.56 -13.13 9.39
N LEU A 160 -2.85 -13.13 9.02
CA LEU A 160 -3.94 -12.97 9.98
C LEU A 160 -4.02 -14.16 10.96
N GLU A 161 -3.81 -15.38 10.47
CA GLU A 161 -3.74 -16.60 11.30
C GLU A 161 -2.63 -16.53 12.35
N GLN A 162 -1.54 -15.83 12.06
CA GLN A 162 -0.44 -15.61 13.01
C GLN A 162 -0.62 -14.39 13.93
N GLY A 163 -1.77 -13.71 13.84
CA GLY A 163 -2.13 -12.60 14.72
C GLY A 163 -1.60 -11.22 14.27
N PHE A 164 -1.25 -11.04 13.00
CA PHE A 164 -0.82 -9.74 12.48
C PHE A 164 -2.02 -8.89 12.04
N ALA A 165 -2.06 -7.62 12.44
CA ALA A 165 -2.86 -6.63 11.72
C ALA A 165 -2.16 -6.26 10.41
N VAL A 166 -2.88 -6.29 9.29
CA VAL A 166 -2.29 -6.15 7.96
C VAL A 166 -2.81 -4.88 7.29
N LEU A 167 -1.90 -4.01 6.87
CA LEU A 167 -2.16 -2.97 5.87
C LEU A 167 -1.75 -3.52 4.52
N ASN A 168 -2.69 -3.74 3.62
CA ASN A 168 -2.40 -4.09 2.24
C ASN A 168 -2.42 -2.82 1.38
N THR A 169 -1.42 -2.64 0.53
CA THR A 169 -1.39 -1.57 -0.47
C THR A 169 -0.89 -2.07 -1.81
N ASP A 170 -1.52 -1.63 -2.90
CA ASP A 170 -0.98 -1.75 -4.24
C ASP A 170 0.27 -0.88 -4.37
N SER A 171 1.16 -1.31 -5.25
CA SER A 171 2.42 -0.60 -5.53
C SER A 171 2.21 0.70 -6.29
N ASP A 172 1.01 1.00 -6.77
CA ASP A 172 0.66 2.20 -7.55
C ASP A 172 -0.24 3.20 -6.80
N ILE A 173 -0.06 3.21 -5.48
CA ILE A 173 -0.67 4.16 -4.56
C ILE A 173 0.37 5.18 -4.11
N VAL A 174 -0.06 6.42 -3.86
CA VAL A 174 0.79 7.46 -3.28
C VAL A 174 0.16 8.02 -2.02
N PHE A 175 0.86 7.94 -0.90
CA PHE A 175 0.40 8.48 0.39
C PHE A 175 0.76 9.95 0.55
N THR A 176 -0.09 10.69 1.27
CA THR A 176 0.21 12.08 1.66
C THR A 176 0.62 12.16 3.13
N PHE A 177 0.88 13.38 3.63
CA PHE A 177 1.46 13.63 4.95
C PHE A 177 0.46 13.42 6.10
N LYS A 178 0.08 12.16 6.34
CA LYS A 178 -0.88 11.73 7.36
C LYS A 178 -0.44 10.41 7.97
N PRO A 179 -0.53 10.21 9.30
CA PRO A 179 -0.07 8.98 9.94
C PRO A 179 -0.97 7.80 9.55
N VAL A 180 -0.49 6.94 8.66
CA VAL A 180 -1.31 5.94 7.95
C VAL A 180 -1.98 4.96 8.92
N TRP A 181 -1.19 4.32 9.76
CA TRP A 181 -1.68 3.37 10.75
C TRP A 181 -2.67 4.01 11.73
N ALA A 182 -2.34 5.19 12.27
CA ALA A 182 -3.22 5.87 13.23
C ALA A 182 -4.57 6.26 12.58
N SER A 183 -4.55 6.68 11.31
CA SER A 183 -5.74 7.03 10.54
C SER A 183 -6.68 5.83 10.36
N TYR A 184 -6.14 4.69 9.92
CA TYR A 184 -6.92 3.46 9.78
C TYR A 184 -7.43 2.91 11.11
N MET A 185 -6.57 2.85 12.14
CA MET A 185 -6.97 2.33 13.46
C MET A 185 -8.08 3.17 14.06
N LYS A 186 -8.01 4.50 13.93
CA LYS A 186 -9.07 5.39 14.40
C LYS A 186 -10.39 5.14 13.65
N LEU A 187 -10.34 4.97 12.33
CA LEU A 187 -11.50 4.65 11.50
C LEU A 187 -12.16 3.33 11.93
N ILE A 188 -11.37 2.29 12.16
CA ILE A 188 -11.86 0.96 12.54
C ILE A 188 -12.43 0.96 13.97
N GLU A 189 -11.73 1.60 14.91
CA GLU A 189 -12.17 1.73 16.30
C GLU A 189 -13.52 2.44 16.40
N ARG A 190 -13.65 3.63 15.79
CA ARG A 190 -14.88 4.44 15.88
C ARG A 190 -16.10 3.77 15.23
N SER A 191 -15.86 2.96 14.20
CA SER A 191 -16.90 2.22 13.47
C SER A 191 -17.20 0.87 14.11
N GLN A 192 -16.40 0.45 15.11
CA GLN A 192 -16.41 -0.91 15.63
C GLN A 192 -16.35 -1.96 14.52
N ALA A 193 -15.60 -1.67 13.46
CA ALA A 193 -15.40 -2.58 12.33
C ALA A 193 -14.31 -3.61 12.63
N ASP A 194 -14.15 -4.57 11.74
CA ASP A 194 -13.07 -5.56 11.74
C ASP A 194 -11.98 -5.24 10.70
N ALA A 195 -12.30 -4.35 9.76
CA ALA A 195 -11.40 -3.88 8.72
C ALA A 195 -11.85 -2.53 8.14
N ALA A 196 -10.97 -1.85 7.43
CA ALA A 196 -11.26 -0.66 6.64
C ALA A 196 -10.81 -0.86 5.19
N PHE A 197 -11.72 -0.74 4.23
CA PHE A 197 -11.47 -0.96 2.80
C PHE A 197 -11.78 0.28 1.96
N GLN A 198 -10.97 0.52 0.92
CA GLN A 198 -11.32 1.50 -0.11
C GLN A 198 -12.66 1.13 -0.74
N ARG A 199 -13.55 2.12 -0.85
CA ARG A 199 -14.89 1.95 -1.39
C ARG A 199 -14.84 1.89 -2.92
N GLU A 200 -15.20 0.74 -3.44
CA GLU A 200 -15.64 0.48 -4.81
C GLU A 200 -16.84 -0.49 -4.75
N GLU A 201 -17.36 -0.93 -5.90
CA GLU A 201 -18.36 -1.99 -5.96
C GLU A 201 -17.87 -3.15 -6.85
N PRO A 202 -17.31 -4.23 -6.26
CA PRO A 202 -17.16 -4.52 -4.82
C PRO A 202 -16.03 -3.73 -4.15
N VAL A 203 -15.83 -3.92 -2.83
CA VAL A 203 -14.73 -3.28 -2.07
C VAL A 203 -13.39 -3.43 -2.81
N ASN A 204 -12.60 -2.34 -2.83
CA ASN A 204 -11.34 -2.33 -3.55
C ASN A 204 -10.26 -3.11 -2.78
N GLY A 205 -9.59 -4.03 -3.45
CA GLY A 205 -8.53 -4.88 -2.89
C GLY A 205 -7.15 -4.23 -2.87
N GLY A 206 -7.02 -3.01 -3.40
CA GLY A 206 -5.76 -2.31 -3.56
C GLY A 206 -5.31 -1.50 -2.35
N ASN A 207 -6.21 -1.09 -1.45
CA ASN A 207 -5.81 -0.46 -0.18
C ASN A 207 -6.78 -0.76 0.94
N PHE A 208 -6.32 -1.43 1.97
CA PHE A 208 -7.14 -1.74 3.14
C PHE A 208 -6.31 -2.10 4.37
N VAL A 209 -6.92 -1.94 5.55
CA VAL A 209 -6.42 -2.51 6.80
C VAL A 209 -7.38 -3.56 7.31
N ILE A 210 -6.87 -4.75 7.66
CA ILE A 210 -7.65 -5.85 8.20
C ILE A 210 -7.05 -6.34 9.53
N LEU A 211 -7.90 -6.57 10.52
CA LEU A 211 -7.49 -6.97 11.87
C LEU A 211 -7.51 -8.49 12.01
N PRO A 212 -6.65 -9.10 12.85
CA PRO A 212 -6.59 -10.55 13.05
C PRO A 212 -7.68 -11.01 14.03
N ARG A 213 -8.92 -11.09 13.55
CA ARG A 213 -10.09 -11.57 14.30
C ARG A 213 -10.57 -12.91 13.71
N PRO A 214 -11.23 -13.78 14.48
CA PRO A 214 -11.75 -15.04 13.95
C PRO A 214 -12.58 -14.88 12.67
N ALA A 215 -13.46 -13.86 12.63
CA ALA A 215 -14.31 -13.58 11.48
C ALA A 215 -13.53 -13.13 10.23
N THR A 216 -12.51 -12.28 10.38
CA THR A 216 -11.68 -11.82 9.25
C THR A 216 -10.74 -12.92 8.77
N VAL A 217 -10.14 -13.69 9.67
CA VAL A 217 -9.35 -14.89 9.31
C VAL A 217 -10.20 -15.83 8.46
N LYS A 218 -11.42 -16.16 8.93
CA LYS A 218 -12.34 -17.02 8.18
C LYS A 218 -12.68 -16.43 6.80
N MET A 219 -13.05 -15.15 6.75
CA MET A 219 -13.40 -14.47 5.50
C MET A 219 -12.25 -14.52 4.48
N VAL A 220 -11.02 -14.20 4.89
CA VAL A 220 -9.88 -14.17 3.95
C VAL A 220 -9.46 -15.57 3.53
N ARG A 221 -9.53 -16.58 4.41
CA ARG A 221 -9.32 -17.99 4.01
C ARG A 221 -10.32 -18.44 2.95
N GLU A 222 -11.60 -18.14 3.17
CA GLU A 222 -12.64 -18.45 2.20
C GLU A 222 -12.44 -17.66 0.89
N TRP A 223 -12.03 -16.39 0.98
CA TRP A 223 -11.67 -15.60 -0.19
C TRP A 223 -10.55 -16.28 -0.99
N ALA A 224 -9.42 -16.57 -0.36
CA ALA A 224 -8.28 -17.24 -1.00
C ALA A 224 -8.65 -18.60 -1.62
N ALA A 225 -9.55 -19.35 -0.99
CA ALA A 225 -10.00 -20.66 -1.48
C ALA A 225 -10.77 -20.58 -2.82
N PHE A 226 -11.28 -19.41 -3.21
CA PHE A 226 -11.96 -19.22 -4.50
C PHE A 226 -11.01 -19.04 -5.69
N ALA A 227 -9.70 -18.89 -5.46
CA ALA A 227 -8.74 -18.52 -6.49
C ALA A 227 -8.87 -19.37 -7.76
N LYS A 228 -8.87 -20.70 -7.62
CA LYS A 228 -8.98 -21.63 -8.76
C LYS A 228 -10.27 -21.46 -9.59
N GLU A 229 -11.41 -21.29 -8.91
CA GLU A 229 -12.69 -21.08 -9.61
C GLU A 229 -12.71 -19.73 -10.32
N ALA A 230 -12.19 -18.69 -9.67
CA ALA A 230 -12.17 -17.34 -10.19
C ALA A 230 -11.19 -17.15 -11.36
N ILE A 231 -9.97 -17.72 -11.27
CA ILE A 231 -8.97 -17.72 -12.35
C ILE A 231 -9.55 -18.39 -13.59
N LYS A 232 -10.21 -19.54 -13.44
CA LYS A 232 -10.92 -20.21 -14.53
C LYS A 232 -12.01 -19.34 -15.16
N ALA A 233 -12.66 -18.49 -14.37
CA ALA A 233 -13.66 -17.54 -14.83
C ALA A 233 -13.05 -16.22 -15.37
N GLY A 234 -11.72 -16.09 -15.39
CA GLY A 234 -11.02 -14.89 -15.83
C GLY A 234 -11.19 -13.69 -14.88
N GLN A 235 -11.54 -13.92 -13.61
CA GLN A 235 -11.80 -12.88 -12.63
C GLN A 235 -10.67 -12.76 -11.60
N HIS A 236 -10.31 -11.53 -11.26
CA HIS A 236 -9.33 -11.25 -10.21
C HIS A 236 -9.98 -11.24 -8.81
N ASP A 237 -9.15 -11.16 -7.76
CA ASP A 237 -9.52 -11.25 -6.35
C ASP A 237 -10.63 -10.27 -5.95
N GLN A 238 -10.50 -9.00 -6.33
CA GLN A 238 -11.49 -7.97 -6.06
C GLN A 238 -12.82 -8.23 -6.78
N GLU A 239 -12.84 -8.53 -8.07
CA GLU A 239 -14.09 -8.81 -8.81
C GLU A 239 -14.90 -9.94 -8.17
N TRP A 240 -14.21 -10.99 -7.72
CA TRP A 240 -14.85 -12.13 -7.08
C TRP A 240 -15.42 -11.81 -5.70
N ALA A 241 -14.85 -10.82 -5.00
CA ALA A 241 -15.33 -10.35 -3.69
C ALA A 241 -16.82 -9.95 -3.70
N LYS A 242 -17.33 -9.49 -4.85
CA LYS A 242 -18.75 -9.16 -5.05
C LYS A 242 -19.69 -10.32 -4.76
N ARG A 243 -19.28 -11.56 -5.06
CA ARG A 243 -20.16 -12.74 -4.97
C ARG A 243 -20.48 -13.13 -3.53
N PHE A 244 -19.62 -12.74 -2.59
CA PHE A 244 -19.77 -13.11 -1.18
C PHE A 244 -19.91 -11.91 -0.23
N GLN A 245 -19.95 -10.69 -0.78
CA GLN A 245 -20.43 -9.51 -0.05
C GLN A 245 -21.89 -9.71 0.36
N GLY A 246 -22.20 -9.44 1.63
CA GLY A 246 -23.53 -9.64 2.22
C GLY A 246 -23.77 -11.07 2.75
N THR A 247 -23.08 -12.09 2.22
CA THR A 247 -23.21 -13.48 2.69
C THR A 247 -22.06 -13.94 3.56
N ARG A 248 -20.86 -13.39 3.41
CA ARG A 248 -19.67 -13.74 4.21
C ARG A 248 -19.10 -12.56 4.99
N PHE A 249 -19.41 -11.34 4.58
CA PHE A 249 -19.07 -10.12 5.30
C PHE A 249 -20.14 -9.06 5.08
N LEU A 250 -20.26 -8.11 6.01
CA LEU A 250 -21.10 -6.93 5.83
C LEU A 250 -20.22 -5.71 5.55
N VAL A 251 -20.75 -4.76 4.80
CA VAL A 251 -20.12 -3.46 4.58
C VAL A 251 -20.92 -2.37 5.26
N CYS A 252 -20.23 -1.38 5.81
CA CYS A 252 -20.82 -0.13 6.27
C CYS A 252 -20.04 1.06 5.70
N LYS A 253 -20.66 2.25 5.74
CA LYS A 253 -20.09 3.48 5.13
C LYS A 253 -19.83 4.56 6.15
N ASP A 254 -20.59 4.55 7.23
CA ASP A 254 -20.58 5.55 8.28
C ASP A 254 -20.88 4.91 9.64
N LYS A 255 -20.76 5.71 10.69
CA LYS A 255 -20.94 5.25 12.08
C LYS A 255 -22.30 4.61 12.34
N GLU A 256 -23.36 5.13 11.73
CA GLU A 256 -24.73 4.65 11.95
C GLU A 256 -24.95 3.30 11.25
N THR A 257 -24.56 3.20 9.98
CA THR A 257 -24.63 1.96 9.21
C THR A 257 -23.72 0.87 9.80
N CYS A 258 -22.56 1.22 10.37
CA CYS A 258 -21.72 0.26 11.07
C CYS A 258 -22.35 -0.25 12.36
N ARG A 259 -22.95 0.63 13.16
CA ARG A 259 -23.66 0.23 14.37
C ARG A 259 -24.80 -0.73 14.03
N ALA A 260 -25.59 -0.42 13.01
CA ALA A 260 -26.67 -1.29 12.54
C ALA A 260 -26.14 -2.65 12.05
N GLY A 261 -25.06 -2.66 11.25
CA GLY A 261 -24.40 -3.89 10.80
C GLY A 261 -23.87 -4.74 11.96
N ARG A 262 -23.24 -4.13 12.96
CA ARG A 262 -22.76 -4.85 14.15
C ARG A 262 -23.91 -5.43 14.98
N GLN A 263 -25.01 -4.69 15.14
CA GLN A 263 -26.22 -5.21 15.79
C GLN A 263 -26.85 -6.36 15.01
N GLN A 264 -26.84 -6.31 13.68
CA GLN A 264 -27.29 -7.42 12.84
C GLN A 264 -26.43 -8.66 13.06
N ILE A 265 -25.10 -8.54 12.95
CA ILE A 265 -24.15 -9.64 13.18
C ILE A 265 -24.37 -10.28 14.56
N SER A 266 -24.55 -9.46 15.59
CA SER A 266 -24.80 -9.93 16.95
C SER A 266 -26.14 -10.68 17.08
N ARG A 267 -27.25 -10.10 16.55
CA ARG A 267 -28.58 -10.73 16.58
C ARG A 267 -28.63 -12.06 15.84
N GLU A 268 -27.87 -12.18 14.75
CA GLU A 268 -27.79 -13.40 13.94
C GLU A 268 -26.75 -14.42 14.49
N ASN A 269 -26.11 -14.14 15.63
CA ASN A 269 -25.04 -14.95 16.22
C ASN A 269 -23.87 -15.24 15.24
N LYS A 270 -23.47 -14.21 14.48
CA LYS A 270 -22.45 -14.29 13.42
C LYS A 270 -21.13 -13.61 13.77
N THR A 271 -20.94 -13.18 15.01
CA THR A 271 -19.76 -12.39 15.46
C THR A 271 -18.42 -12.99 15.03
N ASP A 272 -18.27 -14.31 15.11
CA ASP A 272 -17.02 -15.00 14.76
C ASP A 272 -16.93 -15.43 13.29
N THR A 273 -17.94 -15.12 12.48
CA THR A 273 -18.01 -15.64 11.10
C THR A 273 -18.27 -14.58 10.04
N HIS A 274 -18.82 -13.42 10.40
CA HIS A 274 -19.12 -12.33 9.47
C HIS A 274 -18.44 -11.05 9.95
N PRO A 275 -17.29 -10.69 9.38
CA PRO A 275 -16.67 -9.42 9.70
C PRO A 275 -17.51 -8.27 9.15
N LEU A 276 -17.44 -7.13 9.83
CA LEU A 276 -17.95 -5.85 9.38
C LEU A 276 -16.80 -5.03 8.79
N LEU A 277 -16.88 -4.70 7.51
CA LEU A 277 -15.89 -3.88 6.81
C LEU A 277 -16.39 -2.44 6.72
N GLN A 278 -15.67 -1.49 7.31
CA GLN A 278 -15.94 -0.08 7.11
C GLN A 278 -15.32 0.36 5.78
N THR A 279 -16.16 0.78 4.85
CA THR A 279 -15.69 1.34 3.58
C THR A 279 -15.42 2.83 3.70
N TYR A 280 -14.43 3.33 2.97
CA TYR A 280 -14.15 4.76 2.90
C TYR A 280 -13.96 5.17 1.43
N ASN A 281 -14.51 6.33 1.06
CA ASN A 281 -14.37 6.86 -0.30
C ASN A 281 -12.89 7.04 -0.66
N THR A 282 -12.54 6.85 -1.93
CA THR A 282 -11.28 7.39 -2.43
C THR A 282 -11.27 8.89 -2.13
N GLN A 283 -10.19 9.30 -1.50
CA GLN A 283 -10.16 10.44 -0.63
C GLN A 283 -10.16 11.78 -1.41
N PHE A 284 -9.87 11.73 -2.72
CA PHE A 284 -10.10 12.81 -3.67
C PHE A 284 -11.56 12.94 -4.16
N LEU A 285 -12.47 12.01 -3.83
CA LEU A 285 -13.89 12.14 -4.20
C LEU A 285 -14.57 13.33 -3.52
N HIS A 286 -13.96 13.90 -2.48
CA HIS A 286 -14.40 15.17 -1.91
C HIS A 286 -14.26 16.33 -2.89
N TYR A 287 -13.38 16.21 -3.89
CA TYR A 287 -13.24 17.16 -4.99
C TYR A 287 -14.10 16.78 -6.20
N TYR A 288 -14.41 15.49 -6.37
CA TYR A 288 -15.14 14.97 -7.55
C TYR A 288 -16.08 13.81 -7.19
N ASN A 289 -17.31 13.83 -7.66
CA ASN A 289 -18.22 12.68 -7.50
C ASN A 289 -17.94 11.52 -8.48
N ASP A 290 -16.70 11.39 -8.96
CA ASP A 290 -16.30 10.44 -10.01
C ASP A 290 -14.97 9.77 -9.66
N GLY A 291 -15.01 8.45 -9.45
CA GLY A 291 -13.83 7.63 -9.12
C GLY A 291 -12.78 7.61 -10.23
N CYS A 292 -13.16 7.94 -11.45
CA CYS A 292 -12.28 8.04 -12.60
C CYS A 292 -11.83 9.48 -12.89
N ALA A 293 -12.22 10.48 -12.08
CA ALA A 293 -11.88 11.88 -12.33
C ALA A 293 -10.36 12.07 -12.53
N LEU A 294 -9.55 11.44 -11.67
CA LEU A 294 -8.09 11.47 -11.78
C LEU A 294 -7.57 10.95 -13.13
N ALA A 295 -8.22 9.95 -13.72
CA ALA A 295 -7.75 9.31 -14.94
C ALA A 295 -8.14 10.04 -16.23
N ARG A 296 -9.12 10.95 -16.20
CA ARG A 296 -9.69 11.58 -17.41
C ARG A 296 -8.82 12.67 -18.04
N GLY A 297 -7.62 12.91 -17.53
CA GLY A 297 -6.55 13.65 -18.23
C GLY A 297 -6.86 15.12 -18.57
N GLY A 298 -8.00 15.68 -18.16
CA GLY A 298 -8.38 17.06 -18.41
C GLY A 298 -8.36 17.87 -17.11
N ASN A 299 -7.45 18.86 -17.02
CA ASN A 299 -7.46 19.97 -16.06
C ASN A 299 -7.96 19.65 -14.65
N LEU A 300 -7.40 18.62 -14.02
CA LEU A 300 -7.62 18.45 -12.58
C LEU A 300 -6.88 19.59 -11.88
N PRO A 301 -7.55 20.53 -11.19
CA PRO A 301 -6.87 21.44 -10.30
C PRO A 301 -5.95 20.65 -9.36
N PRO A 302 -4.77 21.20 -9.03
CA PRO A 302 -3.90 20.61 -8.03
C PRO A 302 -4.69 20.31 -6.75
N LEU A 303 -4.61 19.07 -6.29
CA LEU A 303 -5.23 18.69 -5.01
C LEU A 303 -4.52 19.41 -3.86
N ASP A 304 -5.30 19.87 -2.87
CA ASP A 304 -4.74 20.35 -1.61
C ASP A 304 -4.32 19.14 -0.78
N LEU A 305 -3.02 18.82 -0.83
CA LEU A 305 -2.43 17.67 -0.14
C LEU A 305 -2.52 17.79 1.40
N CYS A 306 -2.76 19.01 1.91
CA CYS A 306 -3.00 19.27 3.33
C CYS A 306 -4.45 19.00 3.76
N ASP A 307 -5.39 18.87 2.81
CA ASP A 307 -6.77 18.54 3.14
C ASP A 307 -6.80 17.16 3.85
N PRO A 308 -7.41 17.05 5.05
CA PRO A 308 -7.52 15.78 5.77
C PRO A 308 -8.21 14.69 4.95
N ALA A 309 -9.04 15.08 4.00
CA ALA A 309 -9.68 14.18 3.07
C ALA A 309 -8.73 13.62 2.02
N ILE A 310 -7.56 14.22 1.69
CA ILE A 310 -6.61 13.64 0.73
C ILE A 310 -5.63 12.72 1.45
N PHE A 311 -6.02 11.49 1.77
CA PHE A 311 -5.16 10.54 2.49
C PHE A 311 -4.10 9.86 1.61
N TYR A 312 -4.51 9.44 0.41
CA TYR A 312 -3.65 8.89 -0.63
C TYR A 312 -4.32 9.09 -1.99
N LEU A 313 -3.55 8.91 -3.05
CA LEU A 313 -4.01 8.87 -4.43
C LEU A 313 -3.89 7.46 -4.99
N HIS A 314 -4.97 6.98 -5.60
CA HIS A 314 -5.03 5.69 -6.29
C HIS A 314 -5.85 5.86 -7.58
N PRO A 315 -5.20 6.18 -8.72
CA PRO A 315 -5.88 6.38 -10.00
C PRO A 315 -6.33 5.04 -10.61
N ILE A 316 -7.50 4.54 -10.20
CA ILE A 316 -7.98 3.20 -10.57
C ILE A 316 -8.39 3.06 -12.05
N CYS A 317 -8.81 4.13 -12.72
CA CYS A 317 -9.31 4.08 -14.11
C CYS A 317 -8.25 4.42 -15.16
N THR A 318 -6.97 4.27 -14.84
CA THR A 318 -5.87 4.51 -15.78
C THR A 318 -4.89 3.34 -15.77
N GLY A 319 -4.41 2.99 -16.96
CA GLY A 319 -3.38 1.97 -17.10
C GLY A 319 -2.07 2.42 -16.46
N TYR A 320 -1.18 1.46 -16.23
CA TYR A 320 0.10 1.70 -15.56
C TYR A 320 0.90 2.87 -16.16
N SER A 321 1.02 2.92 -17.49
CA SER A 321 1.73 4.00 -18.21
C SER A 321 1.11 5.38 -18.02
N GLY A 322 -0.19 5.45 -17.73
CA GLY A 322 -0.91 6.70 -17.45
C GLY A 322 -0.77 7.19 -16.02
N LYS A 323 -0.45 6.31 -15.05
CA LYS A 323 -0.38 6.67 -13.62
C LYS A 323 0.75 7.63 -13.30
N GLN A 324 1.94 7.42 -13.86
CA GLN A 324 3.10 8.29 -13.56
C GLN A 324 2.88 9.76 -13.99
N PRO A 325 2.48 10.08 -15.24
CA PRO A 325 2.16 11.45 -15.62
C PRO A 325 1.07 12.10 -14.75
N LEU A 326 0.08 11.31 -14.29
CA LEU A 326 -0.96 11.80 -13.38
C LEU A 326 -0.39 12.17 -12.01
N PHE A 327 0.46 11.33 -11.42
CA PHE A 327 1.13 11.67 -10.16
C PHE A 327 2.04 12.89 -10.32
N GLN A 328 2.75 13.01 -11.43
CA GLN A 328 3.56 14.19 -11.74
C GLN A 328 2.70 15.45 -11.82
N GLY A 329 1.57 15.42 -12.55
CA GLY A 329 0.63 16.54 -12.66
C GLY A 329 -0.01 16.93 -11.33
N GLN A 330 -0.12 16.00 -10.38
CA GLN A 330 -0.62 16.23 -9.02
C GLN A 330 0.47 16.58 -8.00
N GLY A 331 1.75 16.70 -8.42
CA GLY A 331 2.85 16.97 -7.49
C GLY A 331 3.11 15.85 -6.48
N THR A 332 2.78 14.60 -6.85
CA THR A 332 2.84 13.41 -5.98
C THR A 332 3.76 12.32 -6.54
N TRP A 333 4.59 12.67 -7.53
CA TRP A 333 5.67 11.82 -7.99
C TRP A 333 6.99 12.28 -7.37
N PHE A 334 7.47 11.59 -6.34
CA PHE A 334 8.59 12.05 -5.51
C PHE A 334 9.95 11.53 -5.96
N LEU A 335 10.01 10.93 -7.15
CA LEU A 335 11.18 10.26 -7.68
C LEU A 335 11.69 10.97 -8.94
N ALA A 336 12.99 10.93 -9.14
CA ALA A 336 13.69 11.42 -10.31
C ALA A 336 14.86 10.50 -10.65
N ASP A 337 15.40 10.64 -11.86
CA ASP A 337 16.68 10.03 -12.26
C ASP A 337 16.78 8.53 -11.96
N CYS A 338 15.72 7.80 -12.32
CA CYS A 338 15.65 6.35 -12.18
C CYS A 338 16.57 5.68 -13.20
N VAL A 339 17.67 5.11 -12.75
CA VAL A 339 18.65 4.43 -13.61
C VAL A 339 19.02 3.06 -13.04
N PRO A 340 19.31 2.05 -13.89
CA PRO A 340 19.92 0.81 -13.44
C PRO A 340 21.17 1.10 -12.63
N ARG A 341 21.33 0.38 -11.51
CA ARG A 341 22.43 0.63 -10.59
C ARG A 341 23.61 -0.30 -10.87
N ASN A 342 24.82 0.27 -10.90
CA ASN A 342 26.03 -0.53 -10.98
C ASN A 342 26.15 -1.48 -9.78
N GLY A 343 26.53 -2.74 -10.06
CA GLY A 343 26.70 -3.77 -9.05
C GLY A 343 25.42 -4.54 -8.66
N THR A 344 24.28 -4.24 -9.27
CA THR A 344 23.06 -5.06 -9.14
C THR A 344 23.03 -6.16 -10.20
N VAL A 345 22.49 -7.34 -9.87
CA VAL A 345 22.35 -8.45 -10.81
C VAL A 345 21.15 -8.23 -11.71
N SER A 346 20.05 -7.75 -11.13
CA SER A 346 18.77 -7.55 -11.80
C SER A 346 18.71 -6.36 -12.76
N GLN A 347 19.68 -5.43 -12.69
CA GLN A 347 19.65 -4.15 -13.42
C GLN A 347 18.39 -3.31 -13.14
N VAL A 348 17.69 -3.58 -12.02
CA VAL A 348 16.54 -2.80 -11.58
C VAL A 348 16.91 -1.32 -11.41
N ALA A 349 16.04 -0.44 -11.87
CA ALA A 349 16.26 0.99 -11.74
C ALA A 349 16.09 1.45 -10.30
N ALA A 350 17.07 2.17 -9.77
CA ALA A 350 16.99 2.86 -8.49
C ALA A 350 16.75 4.36 -8.73
N CYS A 351 15.72 4.92 -8.10
CA CYS A 351 15.32 6.31 -8.29
C CYS A 351 15.84 7.22 -7.18
N GLN A 352 16.26 8.42 -7.55
CA GLN A 352 16.63 9.46 -6.58
C GLN A 352 15.38 10.22 -6.11
N PRO A 353 15.39 10.81 -4.90
CA PRO A 353 14.35 11.73 -4.48
C PRO A 353 14.30 12.96 -5.38
N ALA A 354 13.14 13.27 -5.94
CA ALA A 354 12.94 14.43 -6.82
C ALA A 354 13.35 15.76 -6.16
N ARG A 355 13.23 15.83 -4.82
CA ARG A 355 13.66 16.99 -4.01
C ARG A 355 15.14 17.35 -4.12
N TRP A 356 16.00 16.44 -4.59
CA TRP A 356 17.41 16.74 -4.81
C TRP A 356 17.63 17.64 -6.03
N ARG A 357 16.77 17.49 -7.05
CA ARG A 357 16.74 18.36 -8.22
C ARG A 357 15.90 19.61 -7.97
N ASP A 358 14.75 19.44 -7.33
CA ASP A 358 13.82 20.52 -7.00
C ASP A 358 13.46 20.50 -5.52
N PRO A 359 14.18 21.24 -4.66
CA PRO A 359 13.89 21.32 -3.23
C PRO A 359 12.46 21.76 -2.89
N GLY A 360 11.77 22.42 -3.82
CA GLY A 360 10.38 22.86 -3.67
C GLY A 360 9.33 21.77 -3.89
N MET A 361 9.70 20.62 -4.49
CA MET A 361 8.77 19.56 -4.90
C MET A 361 7.88 19.04 -3.75
N GLU A 362 8.41 19.02 -2.53
CA GLU A 362 7.70 18.53 -1.34
C GLU A 362 7.21 19.67 -0.43
N ALA A 363 7.47 20.94 -0.78
CA ALA A 363 7.17 22.08 0.08
C ALA A 363 5.68 22.18 0.42
N ALA A 364 4.81 21.88 -0.54
CA ALA A 364 3.35 21.86 -0.33
C ALA A 364 2.94 20.88 0.78
N MET A 365 3.61 19.73 0.89
CA MET A 365 3.32 18.73 1.93
C MET A 365 3.91 19.11 3.30
N HIS A 366 5.03 19.82 3.32
CA HIS A 366 5.68 20.24 4.57
C HIS A 366 5.02 21.47 5.21
N ASN A 367 4.30 22.27 4.43
CA ASN A 367 3.64 23.50 4.89
C ASN A 367 2.22 23.27 5.45
N CYS A 368 1.79 22.03 5.64
CA CYS A 368 0.50 21.74 6.24
C CYS A 368 0.49 22.15 7.72
N ALA A 369 -0.40 23.09 8.09
CA ALA A 369 -0.47 23.67 9.43
C ALA A 369 -0.66 22.65 10.55
N GLU A 370 -1.33 21.52 10.28
CA GLU A 370 -1.51 20.42 11.21
C GLU A 370 -1.48 19.07 10.49
N PHE A 371 -0.69 18.12 11.01
CA PHE A 371 -0.66 16.74 10.54
C PHE A 371 -1.82 15.95 11.15
N ARG A 372 -3.02 16.18 10.63
CA ARG A 372 -4.23 15.53 11.10
C ARG A 372 -4.28 14.05 10.69
N LEU A 373 -5.08 13.27 11.41
CA LEU A 373 -5.44 11.93 10.97
C LEU A 373 -6.15 12.04 9.60
N GLY A 374 -5.79 11.14 8.68
CA GLY A 374 -6.60 10.89 7.49
C GLY A 374 -7.89 10.18 7.85
N LEU A 375 -8.84 10.15 6.91
CA LEU A 375 -10.13 9.44 7.05
C LEU A 375 -11.01 9.96 8.20
N ASP A 376 -10.68 11.09 8.82
CA ASP A 376 -11.48 11.69 9.89
C ASP A 376 -12.61 12.59 9.35
N LEU A 377 -13.65 11.93 8.81
CA LEU A 377 -14.74 12.56 8.05
C LEU A 377 -15.82 13.28 8.89
N GLU A 378 -15.76 13.28 10.24
CA GLU A 378 -16.76 13.99 11.07
C GLU A 378 -16.68 15.52 10.87
N ARG A 379 -15.61 16.02 10.25
CA ARG A 379 -15.50 17.39 9.76
C ARG A 379 -15.51 17.39 8.23
N GLN A 380 -16.68 17.31 7.61
CA GLN A 380 -16.75 17.62 6.17
C GLN A 380 -16.25 19.06 5.96
N PRO A 381 -15.21 19.29 5.13
CA PRO A 381 -14.70 20.62 4.92
C PRO A 381 -15.80 21.48 4.29
N GLN A 382 -16.11 22.62 4.93
CA GLN A 382 -17.11 23.59 4.46
C GLN A 382 -16.87 24.05 3.01
N ARG A 383 -15.63 23.93 2.50
CA ARG A 383 -15.21 24.32 1.15
C ARG A 383 -15.82 23.47 0.02
N VAL A 384 -16.22 22.22 0.27
CA VAL A 384 -16.82 21.35 -0.78
C VAL A 384 -18.17 21.91 -1.25
N LYS A 385 -18.92 22.57 -0.38
CA LYS A 385 -20.20 23.21 -0.77
C LYS A 385 -20.02 24.38 -1.73
N ALA A 386 -18.87 25.05 -1.73
CA ALA A 386 -18.61 26.21 -2.58
C ALA A 386 -18.17 25.79 -3.99
N ALA A 387 -17.34 24.75 -4.12
CA ALA A 387 -16.88 24.25 -5.42
C ALA A 387 -17.95 23.44 -6.18
N GLN A 388 -18.92 22.83 -5.48
CA GLN A 388 -20.07 22.16 -6.11
C GLN A 388 -21.17 23.13 -6.56
N ALA A 389 -21.07 24.42 -6.21
CA ALA A 389 -22.03 25.46 -6.57
C ALA A 389 -21.56 26.36 -7.74
N ALA A 390 -20.35 26.12 -8.26
CA ALA A 390 -19.78 26.74 -9.44
C ALA A 390 -19.71 25.70 -10.56
#